data_AF-A0A0C2WX11-F1
#
_entry.id   AF-A0A0C2WX11-F1
#
_cell.length_a   1.000
_cell.length_b   1.000
_cell.length_c   1.000
_cell.angle_alpha   90.00
_cell.angle_beta   90.00
_cell.angle_gamma   90.00
#
_symmetry.space_group_name_H-M   'P 1'
#
loop_
_entity.id
_entity.type
_entity.pdbx_description
1 polymer ?
#
loop_
_entity_poly.entity_id
_entity_poly.type
_entity_poly.pdbx_seq_one_letter_code
_entity_poly.pdbx_strand_id
1 'polypeptide(L)'
;PSVWKALVNNYKLRSIPTVGSSGFWTSYLGALRFSRHAHSMMQEGYDEHRGSIFKVPLFSKWMIMVSGPEMINDIRSASDDYLSAHEAGRERTHIAFILGAEFQHSTYLVEVVKLPLTRNIEPKFADIQDEITTVGRHSMTT
;
A
#
# COMPACT_ATOMS: atom_id res chain seq x y z
N PRO A 1 -12.60 23.06 -3.31
CA PRO A 1 -12.99 21.71 -3.76
C PRO A 1 -11.74 20.83 -3.86
N SER A 2 -11.70 19.64 -3.26
CA SER A 2 -10.50 18.79 -3.35
C SER A 2 -10.24 18.38 -4.80
N VAL A 3 -8.98 18.43 -5.22
CA VAL A 3 -8.52 17.97 -6.54
C VAL A 3 -8.94 16.51 -6.71
N TRP A 4 -8.90 15.70 -5.66
CA TRP A 4 -9.45 14.32 -5.66
C TRP A 4 -10.92 14.24 -6.12
N LYS A 5 -11.81 15.11 -5.62
CA LYS A 5 -13.22 15.14 -6.06
C LYS A 5 -13.35 15.56 -7.52
N ALA A 6 -12.59 16.56 -7.94
CA ALA A 6 -12.54 16.97 -9.33
C ALA A 6 -12.03 15.82 -10.20
N LEU A 7 -11.04 15.05 -9.75
CA LEU A 7 -10.49 13.93 -10.49
C LEU A 7 -11.46 12.76 -10.60
N VAL A 8 -12.08 12.31 -9.50
CA VAL A 8 -13.06 11.21 -9.53
C VAL A 8 -14.28 11.57 -10.40
N ASN A 9 -14.70 12.84 -10.39
CA ASN A 9 -15.82 13.31 -11.20
C ASN A 9 -15.44 13.56 -12.68
N ASN A 10 -14.24 14.09 -12.94
CA ASN A 10 -13.84 14.54 -14.27
C ASN A 10 -13.11 13.44 -15.07
N TYR A 11 -12.36 12.57 -14.40
CA TYR A 11 -11.84 11.32 -14.96
C TYR A 11 -12.89 10.25 -14.76
N LYS A 12 -13.71 9.98 -15.79
CA LYS A 12 -14.47 8.72 -15.86
C LYS A 12 -13.46 7.60 -15.57
N LEU A 13 -13.61 6.80 -14.52
CA LEU A 13 -12.65 5.77 -14.09
C LEU A 13 -12.13 4.85 -15.23
N ARG A 14 -12.89 4.77 -16.33
CA ARG A 14 -12.53 4.11 -17.59
C ARG A 14 -11.35 4.76 -18.33
N SER A 15 -11.17 6.08 -18.27
CA SER A 15 -10.13 6.85 -18.98
C SER A 15 -8.79 6.95 -18.24
N ILE A 16 -8.69 6.43 -17.02
CA ILE A 16 -7.41 6.34 -16.30
C ILE A 16 -6.50 5.37 -17.05
N PRO A 17 -5.25 5.75 -17.37
CA PRO A 17 -4.33 4.89 -18.10
C PRO A 17 -4.03 3.61 -17.30
N THR A 18 -3.98 2.49 -18.00
CA THR A 18 -3.77 1.17 -17.41
C THR A 18 -2.35 0.73 -17.69
N VAL A 19 -1.63 0.37 -16.64
CA VAL A 19 -0.26 -0.13 -16.75
C VAL A 19 -0.30 -1.64 -16.89
N GLY A 20 0.33 -2.14 -17.94
CA GLY A 20 0.13 -3.49 -18.46
C GLY A 20 -0.99 -3.59 -19.50
N SER A 21 -1.31 -4.81 -19.92
CA SER A 21 -2.16 -5.04 -21.09
C SER A 21 -3.64 -4.66 -20.87
N SER A 22 -4.21 -3.90 -21.80
CA SER A 22 -5.50 -3.19 -21.72
C SER A 22 -6.74 -3.99 -22.15
N GLY A 23 -6.61 -5.28 -22.47
CA GLY A 23 -7.71 -6.15 -22.90
C GLY A 23 -8.46 -6.85 -21.76
N PHE A 24 -9.76 -7.15 -21.97
CA PHE A 24 -10.63 -7.87 -21.02
C PHE A 24 -10.03 -9.21 -20.55
N TRP A 25 -9.49 -10.00 -21.48
CA TRP A 25 -8.78 -11.26 -21.19
C TRP A 25 -7.37 -11.09 -20.61
N THR A 26 -6.76 -9.92 -20.79
CA THR A 26 -5.42 -9.63 -20.29
C THR A 26 -5.41 -9.01 -18.90
N SER A 27 -6.58 -8.67 -18.35
CA SER A 27 -6.72 -8.18 -16.98
C SER A 27 -6.33 -9.24 -15.94
N TYR A 28 -6.74 -10.50 -16.13
CA TYR A 28 -6.35 -11.63 -15.27
C TYR A 28 -4.87 -11.97 -15.42
N LEU A 29 -4.34 -11.91 -16.65
CA LEU A 29 -2.92 -12.09 -16.92
C LEU A 29 -2.09 -10.94 -16.31
N GLY A 30 -2.62 -9.72 -16.35
CA GLY A 30 -2.08 -8.54 -15.69
C GLY A 30 -2.10 -8.68 -14.17
N ALA A 31 -3.17 -9.22 -13.58
CA ALA A 31 -3.24 -9.49 -12.14
C ALA A 31 -2.25 -10.58 -11.70
N LEU A 32 -2.07 -11.63 -12.51
CA LEU A 32 -1.02 -12.64 -12.29
C LEU A 32 0.38 -12.04 -12.39
N ARG A 33 0.63 -11.19 -13.39
CA ARG A 33 1.89 -10.48 -13.54
C ARG A 33 2.13 -9.55 -12.34
N PHE A 34 1.11 -8.82 -11.90
CA PHE A 34 1.19 -7.94 -10.74
C PHE A 34 1.46 -8.72 -9.45
N SER A 35 0.81 -9.88 -9.25
CA SER A 35 1.07 -10.75 -8.10
C SER A 35 2.53 -11.21 -8.01
N ARG A 36 3.16 -11.51 -9.15
CA ARG A 36 4.56 -11.97 -9.20
C ARG A 36 5.60 -10.86 -9.30
N HIS A 37 5.25 -9.73 -9.91
CA HIS A 37 6.18 -8.67 -10.30
C HIS A 37 5.63 -7.26 -9.98
N ALA A 38 4.93 -7.13 -8.84
CA ALA A 38 4.29 -5.89 -8.41
C ALA A 38 5.23 -4.68 -8.50
N HIS A 39 6.44 -4.81 -7.96
CA HIS A 39 7.45 -3.75 -7.98
C HIS A 39 7.75 -3.25 -9.39
N SER A 40 8.02 -4.16 -10.33
CA SER A 40 8.33 -3.78 -11.72
C SER A 40 7.16 -3.08 -12.40
N MET A 41 5.93 -3.52 -12.16
CA MET A 41 4.74 -2.91 -12.76
C MET A 41 4.41 -1.55 -12.15
N MET A 42 4.66 -1.38 -10.84
CA MET A 42 4.52 -0.07 -10.20
C MET A 42 5.58 0.90 -10.71
N GLN A 43 6.81 0.44 -10.92
CA GLN A 43 7.89 1.25 -11.47
C GLN A 43 7.61 1.65 -12.92
N GLU A 44 7.19 0.71 -13.77
CA GLU A 44 6.75 0.96 -15.15
C GLU A 44 5.67 2.06 -15.18
N GLY A 45 4.64 1.91 -14.34
CA GLY A 45 3.57 2.90 -14.25
C GLY A 45 4.00 4.26 -13.71
N TYR A 46 4.95 4.27 -12.76
CA TYR A 46 5.51 5.51 -12.25
C TYR A 46 6.33 6.23 -13.31
N ASP A 47 7.14 5.51 -14.08
CA ASP A 47 7.98 6.07 -15.12
C ASP A 47 7.14 6.62 -16.30
N GLU A 48 6.09 5.90 -16.70
CA GLU A 48 5.18 6.29 -17.79
C GLU A 48 4.20 7.40 -17.41
N HIS A 49 3.76 7.46 -16.15
CA HIS A 49 2.71 8.36 -15.69
C HIS A 49 3.16 9.23 -14.51
N ARG A 50 4.44 9.59 -14.49
CA ARG A 50 5.04 10.38 -13.42
C ARG A 50 4.31 11.70 -13.21
N GLY A 51 3.98 11.99 -11.95
CA GLY A 51 3.23 13.19 -11.57
C GLY A 51 1.72 13.08 -11.83
N SER A 52 1.24 11.95 -12.36
CA SER A 52 -0.16 11.70 -12.68
C SER A 52 -0.71 10.46 -11.95
N ILE A 53 -1.87 9.99 -12.39
CA ILE A 53 -2.53 8.76 -11.92
C ILE A 53 -2.47 7.67 -12.98
N PHE A 54 -2.43 6.42 -12.51
CA PHE A 54 -2.55 5.25 -13.36
C PHE A 54 -3.23 4.12 -12.59
N LYS A 55 -3.65 3.06 -13.27
CA LYS A 55 -4.23 1.90 -12.59
C LYS A 55 -3.53 0.60 -12.97
N VAL A 56 -3.44 -0.30 -12.00
CA VAL A 56 -2.93 -1.66 -12.14
C VAL A 56 -4.03 -2.67 -11.84
N PRO A 57 -4.10 -3.80 -12.59
CA PRO A 57 -5.11 -4.82 -12.36
C PRO A 57 -4.81 -5.64 -11.10
N LEU A 58 -5.83 -5.86 -10.29
CA LEU A 58 -5.89 -6.91 -9.28
C LEU A 58 -6.88 -7.99 -9.73
N PHE A 59 -6.90 -9.15 -9.06
CA PHE A 59 -7.75 -10.28 -9.46
C PHE A 59 -9.25 -9.94 -9.54
N SER A 60 -9.74 -9.03 -8.68
CA SER A 60 -11.16 -8.68 -8.60
C SER A 60 -11.46 -7.20 -8.85
N LYS A 61 -10.43 -6.33 -8.89
CA LYS A 61 -10.61 -4.86 -8.89
C LYS A 61 -9.41 -4.16 -9.52
N TRP A 62 -9.49 -2.83 -9.66
CA TRP A 62 -8.38 -2.00 -10.09
C TRP A 62 -7.78 -1.26 -8.90
N MET A 63 -6.45 -1.22 -8.81
CA MET A 63 -5.75 -0.34 -7.87
C MET A 63 -5.33 0.92 -8.61
N ILE A 64 -5.78 2.09 -8.13
CA ILE A 64 -5.36 3.39 -8.65
C ILE A 64 -4.11 3.82 -7.89
N MET A 65 -3.06 4.13 -8.63
CA MET A 65 -1.80 4.67 -8.14
C MET A 65 -1.76 6.16 -8.42
N VAL A 66 -1.23 6.93 -7.46
CA VAL A 66 -1.15 8.39 -7.53
C VAL A 66 0.30 8.79 -7.28
N SER A 67 0.88 9.53 -8.22
CA SER A 67 2.28 9.96 -8.16
C SER A 67 2.49 11.47 -8.16
N GLY A 68 1.42 12.26 -8.33
CA GLY A 68 1.49 13.72 -8.32
C GLY A 68 1.47 14.31 -6.91
N PRO A 69 2.36 15.26 -6.58
CA PRO A 69 2.54 15.77 -5.21
C PRO A 69 1.29 16.46 -4.65
N GLU A 70 0.56 17.23 -5.46
CA GLU A 70 -0.69 17.87 -5.02
C GLU A 70 -1.78 16.85 -4.70
N MET A 71 -1.95 15.83 -5.55
CA MET A 71 -2.92 14.77 -5.34
C MET A 71 -2.57 13.91 -4.11
N ILE A 72 -1.28 13.68 -3.87
CA ILE A 72 -0.80 12.99 -2.68
C ILE A 72 -1.15 13.81 -1.42
N ASN A 73 -0.97 15.13 -1.46
CA ASN A 73 -1.31 16.00 -0.34
C ASN A 73 -2.83 16.02 -0.09
N ASP A 74 -3.63 16.02 -1.15
CA ASP A 74 -5.09 15.94 -1.08
C ASP A 74 -5.58 14.61 -0.50
N ILE A 75 -4.99 13.48 -0.91
CA ILE A 75 -5.30 12.17 -0.34
C ILE A 75 -4.90 12.12 1.14
N ARG A 76 -3.74 12.67 1.48
CA ARG A 76 -3.24 12.73 2.87
C ARG A 76 -4.16 13.54 3.77
N SER A 77 -4.77 14.60 3.25
CA SER A 77 -5.67 15.49 4.00
C SER A 77 -7.15 15.17 3.85
N ALA A 78 -7.50 14.10 3.12
CA ALA A 78 -8.88 13.68 2.93
C ALA A 78 -9.50 13.18 4.24
N SER A 79 -10.79 13.50 4.46
CA SER A 79 -11.57 12.92 5.56
C SER A 79 -11.80 11.42 5.33
N ASP A 80 -11.91 10.67 6.42
CA ASP A 80 -12.22 9.24 6.43
C ASP A 80 -13.59 8.93 5.76
N ASP A 81 -14.49 9.92 5.68
CA ASP A 81 -15.77 9.82 4.95
C ASP A 81 -15.58 9.59 3.44
N TYR A 82 -14.44 9.97 2.88
CA TYR A 82 -14.14 9.88 1.45
C TYR A 82 -13.07 8.83 1.15
N LEU A 83 -12.09 8.65 2.03
CA LEU A 83 -10.99 7.71 1.88
C LEU A 83 -10.66 7.09 3.22
N SER A 84 -10.90 5.78 3.38
CA SER A 84 -10.53 5.05 4.60
C SER A 84 -9.27 4.23 4.39
N ALA A 85 -8.18 4.65 5.04
CA ALA A 85 -6.93 3.88 5.07
C ALA A 85 -7.10 2.54 5.81
N HIS A 86 -7.99 2.48 6.81
CA HIS A 86 -8.27 1.28 7.58
C HIS A 86 -8.94 0.20 6.71
N GLU A 87 -9.99 0.56 5.97
CA GLU A 87 -10.66 -0.38 5.07
C GLU A 87 -9.72 -0.83 3.93
N ALA A 88 -8.94 0.09 3.37
CA ALA A 88 -7.94 -0.26 2.35
C ALA A 88 -6.87 -1.24 2.88
N GLY A 89 -6.43 -1.07 4.14
CA GLY A 89 -5.50 -1.98 4.81
C GLY A 89 -6.10 -3.36 5.08
N ARG A 90 -7.35 -3.41 5.58
CA ARG A 90 -8.10 -4.67 5.79
C ARG A 90 -8.19 -5.49 4.51
N GLU A 91 -8.55 -4.85 3.40
CA GLU A 91 -8.75 -5.50 2.11
C GLU A 91 -7.43 -6.01 1.48
N ARG A 92 -6.30 -5.37 1.79
CA ARG A 92 -5.00 -5.67 1.15
C ARG A 92 -4.11 -6.58 1.95
N THR A 93 -4.00 -6.32 3.25
CA THR A 93 -3.00 -6.97 4.10
C THR A 93 -3.47 -8.34 4.58
N HIS A 94 -4.72 -8.74 4.27
CA HIS A 94 -5.36 -9.94 4.83
C HIS A 94 -5.01 -10.06 6.32
N ILE A 95 -5.17 -8.98 7.08
CA ILE A 95 -4.68 -8.86 8.47
C ILE A 95 -5.13 -10.05 9.33
N ALA A 96 -6.32 -10.56 9.04
CA ALA A 96 -6.87 -11.80 9.57
C ALA A 96 -5.98 -13.04 9.44
N PHE A 97 -5.37 -13.19 8.26
CA PHE A 97 -4.54 -14.32 7.88
C PHE A 97 -3.16 -14.21 8.51
N ILE A 98 -2.65 -12.99 8.70
CA ILE A 98 -1.32 -12.75 9.26
C ILE A 98 -1.34 -12.77 10.80
N LEU A 99 -2.38 -12.21 11.42
CA LEU A 99 -2.41 -11.97 12.87
C LEU A 99 -3.57 -12.65 13.61
N GLY A 100 -4.53 -13.21 12.88
CA GLY A 100 -5.74 -13.81 13.45
C GLY A 100 -7.00 -12.98 13.17
N ALA A 101 -8.15 -13.64 13.06
CA ALA A 101 -9.43 -13.03 12.69
C ALA A 101 -9.89 -11.93 13.67
N GLU A 102 -9.46 -12.01 14.93
CA GLU A 102 -9.73 -11.03 15.98
C GLU A 102 -9.12 -9.65 15.72
N PHE A 103 -8.05 -9.57 14.92
CA PHE A 103 -7.41 -8.30 14.55
C PHE A 103 -8.03 -7.66 13.30
N GLN A 104 -9.00 -8.31 12.65
CA GLN A 104 -9.62 -7.77 11.44
C GLN A 104 -10.28 -6.40 11.67
N HIS A 105 -11.00 -6.23 12.78
CA HIS A 105 -11.77 -5.02 13.09
C HIS A 105 -11.06 -4.12 14.11
N SER A 106 -9.80 -4.43 14.43
CA SER A 106 -9.08 -3.76 15.51
C SER A 106 -8.16 -2.68 14.97
N THR A 107 -8.23 -1.49 15.54
CA THR A 107 -7.26 -0.40 15.33
C THR A 107 -5.92 -0.68 16.03
N TYR A 108 -5.81 -1.81 16.74
CA TYR A 108 -4.65 -2.21 17.54
C TYR A 108 -3.31 -1.98 16.85
N LEU A 109 -3.15 -2.39 15.59
CA LEU A 109 -1.88 -2.18 14.88
C LEU A 109 -1.54 -0.70 14.68
N VAL A 110 -2.54 0.12 14.36
CA VAL A 110 -2.35 1.56 14.20
C VAL A 110 -2.02 2.22 15.54
N GLU A 111 -2.66 1.79 16.62
CA GLU A 111 -2.40 2.29 17.97
C GLU A 111 -1.02 1.88 18.48
N VAL A 112 -0.63 0.62 18.27
CA VAL A 112 0.69 0.09 18.64
C VAL A 112 1.80 0.80 17.86
N VAL A 113 1.61 1.06 16.57
CA VAL A 113 2.57 1.84 15.77
C VAL A 113 2.69 3.28 16.30
N LYS A 114 1.56 3.96 16.52
CA LYS A 114 1.53 5.37 16.93
C LYS A 114 2.05 5.62 18.34
N LEU A 115 1.79 4.71 19.27
CA LEU A 115 2.04 4.94 20.70
C LEU A 115 3.29 4.19 21.18
N PRO A 116 3.26 2.87 21.44
CA PRO A 116 4.39 2.17 22.02
C PRO A 116 5.57 2.08 21.06
N LEU A 117 5.39 1.83 19.75
CA LEU A 117 6.52 1.76 18.82
C LEU A 117 7.17 3.13 18.64
N THR A 118 6.43 4.16 18.24
CA THR A 118 7.01 5.50 18.00
C THR A 118 7.68 6.09 19.25
N ARG A 119 7.14 5.85 20.45
CA ARG A 119 7.74 6.36 21.70
C ARG A 119 8.92 5.53 22.21
N ASN A 120 8.99 4.25 21.88
CA ASN A 120 10.01 3.35 22.42
C ASN A 120 11.02 2.88 21.37
N ILE A 121 10.97 3.37 20.13
CA ILE A 121 11.86 2.90 19.07
C ILE A 121 13.33 3.23 19.35
N GLU A 122 13.61 4.44 19.84
CA GLU A 122 14.96 4.86 20.22
C GLU A 122 15.50 4.04 21.39
N PRO A 123 14.80 3.92 22.55
CA PRO A 123 15.33 3.15 23.66
C PRO A 123 15.43 1.64 23.38
N LYS A 124 14.57 1.09 22.52
CA LYS A 124 14.63 -0.34 22.13
C LYS A 124 15.64 -0.64 21.04
N PHE A 125 16.22 0.37 20.40
CA PHE A 125 17.15 0.16 19.30
C PHE A 125 18.43 -0.55 19.76
N ALA A 126 18.93 -0.21 20.94
CA ALA A 126 20.09 -0.87 21.54
C ALA A 126 19.81 -2.36 21.83
N ASP A 127 18.63 -2.66 22.39
CA ASP A 127 18.20 -4.04 22.69
C ASP A 127 18.12 -4.89 21.40
N ILE A 128 17.56 -4.32 20.32
CA ILE A 128 17.45 -5.00 19.02
C ILE A 128 18.84 -5.26 18.42
N GLN A 129 19.77 -4.30 18.53
CA GLN A 129 21.14 -4.50 18.06
C GLN A 129 21.86 -5.59 18.86
N ASP A 130 21.70 -5.60 20.18
CA ASP A 130 22.28 -6.62 21.05
C ASP A 130 21.77 -8.02 20.67
N GLU A 131 20.47 -8.16 20.44
CA GLU A 131 19.85 -9.42 20.00
C GLU A 131 20.40 -9.89 18.64
N ILE A 132 20.50 -8.99 17.65
CA ILE A 132 21.09 -9.32 16.33
C ILE A 132 22.54 -9.80 16.48
N THR A 133 23.35 -9.11 17.30
CA THR A 133 24.76 -9.48 17.48
C THR A 133 24.93 -10.79 18.24
N THR A 134 24.05 -11.05 19.20
CA THR A 134 24.04 -12.28 20.00
C THR A 134 23.67 -13.48 19.14
N VAL A 135 22.60 -13.38 18.33
CA VAL A 135 22.20 -14.43 17.38
C VAL A 135 23.28 -14.64 16.31
N GLY A 136 23.84 -13.57 15.76
CA GLY A 136 24.92 -13.65 14.78
C GLY A 136 26.16 -14.37 15.31
N ARG A 137 26.52 -14.18 16.58
CA ARG A 137 27.62 -14.92 17.23
C ARG A 137 27.26 -16.39 17.45
N HIS A 138 26.03 -16.69 17.89
CA HIS A 138 25.60 -18.06 18.16
C HIS A 138 25.53 -18.93 16.89
N SER A 139 25.13 -18.33 15.76
CA SER A 139 25.12 -18.98 14.45
C SER A 139 26.51 -19.14 13.80
N MET A 140 27.56 -18.47 14.30
CA MET A 140 28.95 -18.67 13.84
C MET A 140 29.71 -19.71 14.68
N THR A 141 29.20 -20.08 15.85
CA THR A 141 29.81 -21.09 16.74
C THR A 141 29.15 -22.47 16.65
N THR A 142 28.09 -22.61 15.86
CA THR A 142 27.39 -23.88 15.55
C THR A 142 27.67 -24.25 14.10
#